data_AF-A0A966FMK4-F1
#
_entry.id   AF-A0A966FMK4-F1
#
_cell.length_a   1.000
_cell.length_b   1.000
_cell.length_c   1.000
_cell.angle_alpha   90.00
_cell.angle_beta   90.00
_cell.angle_gamma   90.00
#
_symmetry.space_group_name_H-M   'P 1'
#
loop_
_entity.id
_entity.type
_entity.pdbx_description
1 polymer ?
#
loop_
_entity_poly.entity_id
_entity_poly.type
_entity_poly.pdbx_seq_one_letter_code
_entity_poly.pdbx_strand_id
1 'polypeptide(L)'
;NAKDLRMKFDRIITHKIWGYAIFFVILLTIFQAIYDWSSVPMDFIDSAFASFSEWTKNQLPSGAFTNLLAEGIIPGLGGIIIFIPQIAFLFLFISVLEESGYMSRVVFLMDRIMRRFGLSGKSIVPLISGTACAIPAIMATRNIENWKERLITILVTPFITCSARLPVYLIIISLVIPEGRFIGLGYQALTLMFLYLIGFGAAVLSAYILNRVLKIKSKTFFVVEMPNYKLPLLKNVTLTVLEKTKSFVFGAGKIILAISIVLWFLASYGPGDNFNHAETIIKTEYASQRLSEEDINQHIASYKLEHSYIGITGRAIEPAIRPLGYDWKIGIAIVSSFAAREVFVGTLATIYSVGNDDEATIKNRMSAEVNPILGGPLFNFASGISLLLFYAFAMQCMST
;
A
#
# COMPACT_ATOMS: atom_id res chain seq x y z
N ASN A 1 -12.45 34.70 27.18
CA ASN A 1 -12.80 34.52 25.75
C ASN A 1 -12.27 33.25 25.05
N ALA A 2 -11.58 32.32 25.73
CA ALA A 2 -11.17 31.04 25.10
C ALA A 2 -12.29 29.98 25.04
N LYS A 3 -13.24 29.99 25.99
CA LYS A 3 -14.41 29.08 25.97
C LYS A 3 -15.35 29.39 24.79
N ASP A 4 -15.59 30.67 24.50
CA ASP A 4 -16.51 31.10 23.44
C ASP A 4 -15.98 30.79 22.03
N LEU A 5 -14.66 30.93 21.80
CA LEU A 5 -14.02 30.56 20.53
C LEU A 5 -14.07 29.04 20.28
N ARG A 6 -13.80 28.23 21.33
CA ARG A 6 -13.87 26.76 21.25
C ARG A 6 -15.29 26.27 20.98
N MET A 7 -16.30 26.84 21.64
CA MET A 7 -17.70 26.51 21.39
C MET A 7 -18.15 26.87 19.97
N LYS A 8 -17.69 28.00 19.41
CA LYS A 8 -17.97 28.38 18.02
C LYS A 8 -17.32 27.40 17.02
N PHE A 9 -16.07 27.02 17.25
CA PHE A 9 -15.38 26.01 16.43
C PHE A 9 -16.07 24.64 16.50
N ASP A 10 -16.42 24.17 17.70
CA ASP A 10 -17.11 22.88 17.88
C ASP A 10 -18.48 22.89 17.19
N ARG A 11 -19.22 24.01 17.24
CA ARG A 11 -20.51 24.15 16.54
C ARG A 11 -20.39 24.07 15.02
N ILE A 12 -19.31 24.60 14.45
CA ILE A 12 -19.04 24.54 13.00
C ILE A 12 -18.62 23.12 12.60
N ILE A 13 -17.70 22.50 13.36
CA ILE A 13 -17.15 21.17 13.08
C ILE A 13 -18.19 20.06 13.29
N THR A 14 -19.12 20.22 14.23
CA THR A 14 -20.16 19.21 14.52
C THR A 14 -21.48 19.48 13.78
N HIS A 15 -21.53 20.50 12.94
CA HIS A 15 -22.73 20.83 12.16
C HIS A 15 -23.10 19.68 11.20
N LYS A 16 -24.41 19.46 11.00
CA LYS A 16 -24.95 18.32 10.23
C LYS A 16 -24.46 18.23 8.78
N ILE A 17 -24.03 19.33 8.18
CA ILE A 17 -23.59 19.40 6.77
C ILE A 17 -22.13 19.87 6.72
N TRP A 18 -21.86 21.07 7.25
CA TRP A 18 -20.51 21.64 7.36
C TRP A 18 -19.50 20.74 8.07
N GLY A 19 -19.89 19.94 9.06
CA GLY A 19 -18.97 19.00 9.70
C GLY A 19 -18.41 17.94 8.75
N TYR A 20 -19.26 17.39 7.88
CA TYR A 20 -18.81 16.42 6.87
C TYR A 20 -17.98 17.10 5.78
N ALA A 21 -18.37 18.31 5.37
CA ALA A 21 -17.60 19.09 4.39
C ALA A 21 -16.19 19.42 4.90
N ILE A 22 -16.07 19.88 6.15
CA ILE A 22 -14.78 20.18 6.79
C ILE A 22 -13.94 18.92 6.95
N PHE A 23 -14.55 17.82 7.40
CA PHE A 23 -13.85 16.54 7.48
C PHE A 23 -13.31 16.09 6.12
N PHE A 24 -14.11 16.21 5.08
CA PHE A 24 -13.71 15.87 3.72
C PHE A 24 -12.56 16.75 3.21
N VAL A 25 -12.64 18.07 3.43
CA VAL A 25 -11.58 19.02 3.05
C VAL A 25 -10.28 18.74 3.80
N ILE A 26 -10.35 18.44 5.10
CA ILE A 26 -9.17 18.08 5.91
C ILE A 26 -8.54 16.80 5.37
N LEU A 27 -9.34 15.75 5.14
CA LEU A 27 -8.85 14.47 4.63
C LEU A 27 -8.21 14.63 3.24
N LEU A 28 -8.85 15.39 2.35
CA LEU A 28 -8.34 15.71 1.03
C LEU A 28 -7.00 16.48 1.11
N THR A 29 -6.91 17.46 2.00
CA THR A 29 -5.67 18.24 2.22
C THR A 29 -4.54 17.35 2.70
N ILE A 30 -4.84 16.43 3.63
CA ILE A 30 -3.86 15.46 4.13
C ILE A 30 -3.38 14.55 3.00
N PHE A 31 -4.28 13.98 2.19
CA PHE A 31 -3.87 13.12 1.08
C PHE A 31 -3.08 13.86 0.00
N GLN A 32 -3.47 15.09 -0.34
CA GLN A 32 -2.72 15.94 -1.25
C GLN A 32 -1.31 16.20 -0.71
N ALA A 33 -1.19 16.58 0.57
CA ALA A 33 0.11 16.83 1.20
C ALA A 33 0.96 15.57 1.27
N ILE A 34 0.38 14.41 1.59
CA ILE A 34 1.13 13.14 1.62
C ILE A 34 1.68 12.82 0.22
N TYR A 35 0.89 12.93 -0.84
CA TYR A 35 1.38 12.66 -2.20
C TYR A 35 2.45 13.66 -2.63
N ASP A 36 2.14 14.95 -2.57
CA ASP A 36 3.01 16.00 -3.10
C ASP A 36 4.32 16.06 -2.30
N TRP A 37 4.25 16.01 -0.96
CA TRP A 37 5.44 16.20 -0.13
C TRP A 37 6.29 14.94 0.00
N SER A 38 5.69 13.75 -0.11
CA SER A 38 6.46 12.51 0.00
C SER A 38 7.13 12.11 -1.30
N SER A 39 6.63 12.53 -2.46
CA SER A 39 7.25 12.22 -3.77
C SER A 39 8.74 12.62 -3.83
N VAL A 40 9.08 13.81 -3.33
CA VAL A 40 10.45 14.33 -3.32
C VAL A 40 11.44 13.42 -2.56
N PRO A 41 11.24 13.11 -1.25
CA PRO A 41 12.12 12.21 -0.55
C PRO A 41 12.03 10.76 -1.03
N MET A 42 10.89 10.32 -1.59
CA MET A 42 10.79 9.00 -2.21
C MET A 42 11.75 8.84 -3.38
N ASP A 43 11.69 9.78 -4.33
CA ASP A 43 12.47 9.69 -5.57
C ASP A 43 13.96 9.85 -5.26
N PHE A 44 14.30 10.67 -4.27
CA PHE A 44 15.67 10.75 -3.74
C PHE A 44 16.15 9.39 -3.18
N ILE A 45 15.33 8.73 -2.36
CA ILE A 45 15.67 7.40 -1.82
C ILE A 45 15.79 6.37 -2.95
N ASP A 46 14.84 6.34 -3.90
CA ASP A 46 14.87 5.41 -5.03
C ASP A 46 16.16 5.58 -5.85
N SER A 47 16.51 6.82 -6.21
CA SER A 47 17.77 7.12 -6.91
C SER A 47 19.01 6.74 -6.09
N ALA A 48 19.04 7.04 -4.78
CA ALA A 48 20.19 6.75 -3.93
C ALA A 48 20.43 5.24 -3.80
N PHE A 49 19.36 4.45 -3.69
CA PHE A 49 19.45 2.99 -3.64
C PHE A 49 19.78 2.38 -5.01
N ALA A 50 19.30 2.95 -6.11
CA ALA A 50 19.71 2.55 -7.45
C ALA A 50 21.22 2.77 -7.67
N SER A 51 21.73 3.96 -7.34
CA SER A 51 23.17 4.26 -7.41
C SER A 51 23.99 3.41 -6.46
N PHE A 52 23.48 3.10 -5.26
CA PHE A 52 24.18 2.25 -4.30
C PHE A 52 24.24 0.78 -4.76
N SER A 53 23.17 0.28 -5.38
CA SER A 53 23.14 -1.05 -6.00
C SER A 53 24.22 -1.16 -7.07
N GLU A 54 24.28 -0.18 -7.97
CA GLU A 54 25.25 -0.18 -9.07
C GLU A 54 26.70 0.00 -8.59
N TRP A 55 26.92 0.94 -7.66
CA TRP A 55 28.22 1.10 -7.01
C TRP A 55 28.72 -0.22 -6.40
N THR A 56 27.80 -0.98 -5.79
CA THR A 56 28.10 -2.30 -5.22
C THR A 56 28.47 -3.32 -6.31
N LYS A 57 27.79 -3.30 -7.47
CA LYS A 57 28.15 -4.16 -8.63
C LYS A 57 29.54 -3.82 -9.18
N ASN A 58 29.86 -2.54 -9.30
CA ASN A 58 31.10 -2.08 -9.94
C ASN A 58 32.34 -2.23 -9.06
N GLN A 59 32.20 -2.15 -7.74
CA GLN A 59 33.33 -2.15 -6.81
C GLN A 59 33.72 -3.55 -6.29
N LEU A 60 32.77 -4.48 -6.25
CA LEU A 60 32.99 -5.86 -5.78
C LEU A 60 33.31 -6.80 -6.96
N PRO A 61 34.08 -7.87 -6.73
CA PRO A 61 34.33 -8.86 -7.77
C PRO A 61 33.03 -9.53 -8.22
N SER A 62 32.95 -9.87 -9.50
CA SER A 62 31.80 -10.60 -10.06
C SER A 62 31.60 -11.94 -9.32
N GLY A 63 30.41 -12.16 -8.78
CA GLY A 63 30.09 -13.38 -8.06
C GLY A 63 28.69 -13.38 -7.45
N ALA A 64 28.24 -14.56 -7.01
CA ALA A 64 26.91 -14.73 -6.43
C ALA A 64 26.67 -13.86 -5.19
N PHE A 65 27.71 -13.58 -4.41
CA PHE A 65 27.61 -12.70 -3.23
C PHE A 65 27.36 -11.23 -3.62
N THR A 66 28.06 -10.73 -4.63
CA THR A 66 27.88 -9.39 -5.18
C THR A 66 26.48 -9.23 -5.76
N ASN A 67 26.01 -10.22 -6.52
CA ASN A 67 24.66 -10.20 -7.11
C ASN A 67 23.58 -10.29 -6.02
N LEU A 68 23.77 -11.10 -4.97
CA LEU A 68 22.82 -11.15 -3.84
C LEU A 68 22.72 -9.78 -3.14
N LEU A 69 23.85 -9.12 -2.91
CA LEU A 69 23.87 -7.81 -2.28
C LEU A 69 23.21 -6.74 -3.18
N ALA A 70 23.67 -6.64 -4.43
CA ALA A 70 23.25 -5.61 -5.36
C ALA A 70 21.83 -5.82 -5.91
N GLU A 71 21.40 -7.05 -6.21
CA GLU A 71 20.12 -7.32 -6.87
C GLU A 71 19.04 -7.85 -5.92
N GLY A 72 19.44 -8.39 -4.76
CA GLY A 72 18.51 -8.95 -3.78
C GLY A 72 18.31 -8.05 -2.55
N ILE A 73 19.40 -7.78 -1.83
CA ILE A 73 19.33 -7.11 -0.52
C ILE A 73 19.13 -5.60 -0.68
N ILE A 74 19.95 -4.92 -1.49
CA ILE A 74 19.86 -3.46 -1.67
C ILE A 74 18.50 -3.04 -2.26
N PRO A 75 17.98 -3.66 -3.34
CA PRO A 75 16.69 -3.29 -3.92
C PRO A 75 15.53 -3.65 -2.99
N GLY A 76 15.63 -4.79 -2.28
CA GLY A 76 14.67 -5.16 -1.25
C GLY A 76 14.59 -4.15 -0.10
N LEU A 77 15.74 -3.63 0.36
CA LEU A 77 15.82 -2.57 1.37
C LEU A 77 15.36 -1.22 0.84
N GLY A 78 15.73 -0.86 -0.39
CA GLY A 78 15.26 0.34 -1.08
C GLY A 78 13.75 0.38 -1.17
N GLY A 79 13.13 -0.75 -1.53
CA GLY A 79 11.67 -0.92 -1.55
C GLY A 79 10.99 -0.77 -0.19
N ILE A 80 11.70 -0.92 0.94
CA ILE A 80 11.15 -0.63 2.29
C ILE A 80 11.31 0.86 2.62
N ILE A 81 12.52 1.37 2.41
CA ILE A 81 12.94 2.70 2.89
C ILE A 81 12.25 3.81 2.11
N ILE A 82 11.94 3.58 0.82
CA ILE A 82 11.19 4.51 -0.03
C ILE A 82 9.83 4.92 0.57
N PHE A 83 9.26 4.14 1.49
CA PHE A 83 7.95 4.44 2.11
C PHE A 83 8.02 5.17 3.45
N ILE A 84 9.22 5.29 4.03
CA ILE A 84 9.41 5.94 5.32
C ILE A 84 8.85 7.38 5.33
N PRO A 85 9.12 8.23 4.33
CA PRO A 85 8.62 9.61 4.35
C PRO A 85 7.08 9.68 4.39
N GLN A 86 6.40 8.86 3.60
CA GLN A 86 4.94 8.82 3.48
C GLN A 86 4.30 8.39 4.79
N ILE A 87 4.84 7.33 5.39
CA ILE A 87 4.37 6.81 6.67
C ILE A 87 4.59 7.86 7.76
N ALA A 88 5.75 8.53 7.75
CA ALA A 88 6.04 9.60 8.70
C ALA A 88 5.06 10.78 8.56
N PHE A 89 4.78 11.25 7.33
CA PHE A 89 3.80 12.31 7.09
C PHE A 89 2.37 11.89 7.45
N LEU A 90 1.97 10.66 7.13
CA LEU A 90 0.66 10.14 7.52
C LEU A 90 0.49 10.14 9.03
N PHE A 91 1.45 9.58 9.77
CA PHE A 91 1.39 9.56 11.23
C PHE A 91 1.53 10.96 11.82
N LEU A 92 2.29 11.87 11.20
CA LEU A 92 2.34 13.27 11.60
C LEU A 92 0.93 13.89 11.58
N PHE A 93 0.21 13.76 10.46
CA PHE A 93 -1.14 14.30 10.33
C PHE A 93 -2.14 13.59 11.25
N ILE A 94 -2.11 12.26 11.33
CA ILE A 94 -3.00 11.49 12.22
C ILE A 94 -2.76 11.87 13.68
N SER A 95 -1.51 11.93 14.14
CA SER A 95 -1.18 12.29 15.52
C SER A 95 -1.57 13.73 15.84
N VAL A 96 -1.43 14.67 14.91
CA VAL A 96 -1.93 16.05 15.09
C VAL A 96 -3.46 16.06 15.25
N LEU A 97 -4.20 15.29 14.44
CA LEU A 97 -5.67 15.21 14.56
C LEU A 97 -6.13 14.50 15.85
N GLU A 98 -5.37 13.51 16.31
CA GLU A 98 -5.67 12.77 17.53
C GLU A 98 -5.40 13.63 18.77
N GLU A 99 -4.20 14.21 18.87
CA GLU A 99 -3.81 15.04 20.02
C GLU A 99 -4.58 16.36 20.12
N SER A 100 -4.98 16.93 18.98
CA SER A 100 -5.86 18.11 18.97
C SER A 100 -7.27 17.80 19.51
N GLY A 101 -7.64 16.52 19.60
CA GLY A 101 -8.99 16.09 19.98
C GLY A 101 -9.99 16.15 18.82
N TYR A 102 -9.57 16.45 17.59
CA TYR A 102 -10.44 16.46 16.41
C TYR A 102 -11.02 15.07 16.13
N MET A 103 -10.23 14.00 16.30
CA MET A 103 -10.69 12.61 16.10
C MET A 103 -11.93 12.27 16.92
N SER A 104 -12.05 12.77 18.16
CA SER A 104 -13.25 12.56 18.98
C SER A 104 -14.52 13.21 18.41
N ARG A 105 -14.40 14.32 17.68
CA ARG A 105 -15.52 14.97 16.98
C ARG A 105 -15.88 14.23 15.70
N VAL A 106 -14.88 13.73 14.98
CA VAL A 106 -15.10 12.86 13.82
C VAL A 106 -15.88 11.62 14.23
N VAL A 107 -15.51 10.99 15.35
CA VAL A 107 -16.27 9.86 15.93
C VAL A 107 -17.73 10.24 16.16
N PHE A 108 -18.00 11.40 16.79
CA PHE A 108 -19.36 11.87 17.06
C PHE A 108 -20.16 12.17 15.77
N LEU A 109 -19.50 12.76 14.76
CA LEU A 109 -20.11 13.05 13.47
C LEU A 109 -20.48 11.74 12.75
N MET A 110 -19.56 10.77 12.71
CA MET A 110 -19.76 9.46 12.10
C MET A 110 -20.80 8.61 12.84
N ASP A 111 -21.01 8.83 14.14
CA ASP A 111 -22.02 8.14 14.94
C ASP A 111 -23.45 8.37 14.44
N ARG A 112 -23.72 9.57 13.92
CA ARG A 112 -25.01 9.87 13.30
C ARG A 112 -25.23 9.09 12.01
N ILE A 113 -24.18 8.75 11.26
CA ILE A 113 -24.26 7.91 10.07
C ILE A 113 -24.45 6.45 10.51
N MET A 114 -23.57 5.95 11.38
CA MET A 114 -23.53 4.53 11.75
C MET A 114 -24.79 4.05 12.47
N ARG A 115 -25.41 4.89 13.31
CA ARG A 115 -26.70 4.54 13.93
C ARG A 115 -27.81 4.25 12.92
N ARG A 116 -27.80 4.91 11.75
CA ARG A 116 -28.77 4.62 10.67
C ARG A 116 -28.59 3.23 10.06
N PHE A 117 -27.39 2.67 10.18
CA PHE A 117 -27.05 1.33 9.70
C PHE A 117 -27.07 0.27 10.83
N GLY A 118 -27.49 0.67 12.04
CA GLY A 118 -27.70 -0.21 13.20
C GLY A 118 -26.45 -0.60 13.97
N LEU A 119 -25.40 0.22 13.89
CA LEU A 119 -24.22 0.12 14.74
C LEU A 119 -24.30 1.18 15.86
N SER A 120 -23.84 0.81 17.06
CA SER A 120 -23.67 1.77 18.16
C SER A 120 -22.39 2.58 17.98
N GLY A 121 -22.30 3.73 18.64
CA GLY A 121 -21.08 4.53 18.56
C GLY A 121 -19.84 3.88 19.18
N LYS A 122 -20.00 2.83 20.01
CA LYS A 122 -18.87 1.99 20.47
C LYS A 122 -18.18 1.29 19.28
N SER A 123 -18.91 1.02 18.20
CA SER A 123 -18.41 0.36 16.98
C SER A 123 -17.54 1.27 16.10
N ILE A 124 -17.72 2.60 16.22
CA ILE A 124 -16.97 3.59 15.43
C ILE A 124 -15.53 3.67 15.87
N VAL A 125 -15.27 3.52 17.17
CA VAL A 125 -13.92 3.63 17.72
C VAL A 125 -12.99 2.59 17.07
N PRO A 126 -13.38 1.28 17.00
CA PRO A 126 -12.69 0.29 16.18
C PRO A 126 -12.63 0.65 14.68
N LEU A 127 -13.73 1.07 14.05
CA LEU A 127 -13.76 1.31 12.60
C LEU A 127 -12.82 2.46 12.19
N ILE A 128 -12.77 3.55 12.97
CA ILE A 128 -11.82 4.64 12.75
C ILE A 128 -10.41 4.20 13.09
N SER A 129 -10.20 3.40 14.15
CA SER A 129 -8.88 2.81 14.41
C SER A 129 -8.42 1.92 13.24
N GLY A 130 -9.36 1.29 12.53
CA GLY A 130 -9.11 0.44 11.36
C GLY A 130 -8.51 1.17 10.17
N THR A 131 -8.75 2.48 10.04
CA THR A 131 -8.10 3.30 9.01
C THR A 131 -6.60 3.44 9.26
N ALA A 132 -6.19 3.42 10.53
CA ALA A 132 -4.79 3.39 10.90
C ALA A 132 -4.25 1.96 10.77
N CYS A 133 -4.79 1.01 11.53
CA CYS A 133 -4.43 -0.39 11.41
C CYS A 133 -5.56 -1.32 11.84
N ALA A 134 -5.74 -2.38 11.07
CA ALA A 134 -6.76 -3.39 11.27
C ALA A 134 -6.60 -4.20 12.56
N ILE A 135 -5.36 -4.56 12.92
CA ILE A 135 -5.08 -5.42 14.07
C ILE A 135 -5.56 -4.80 15.39
N PRO A 136 -5.12 -3.59 15.79
CA PRO A 136 -5.60 -2.97 17.03
C PRO A 136 -7.10 -2.62 16.95
N ALA A 137 -7.62 -2.32 15.76
CA ALA A 137 -9.04 -2.06 15.55
C ALA A 137 -9.89 -3.28 15.88
N ILE A 138 -9.57 -4.44 15.31
CA ILE A 138 -10.27 -5.70 15.60
C ILE A 138 -10.15 -6.05 17.09
N MET A 139 -8.99 -5.87 17.70
CA MET A 139 -8.81 -6.10 19.15
C MET A 139 -9.61 -5.12 20.04
N ALA A 140 -9.84 -3.88 19.58
CA ALA A 140 -10.62 -2.88 20.29
C ALA A 140 -12.12 -3.20 20.30
N THR A 141 -12.61 -4.04 19.37
CA THR A 141 -14.01 -4.49 19.34
C THR A 141 -14.41 -5.28 20.60
N ARG A 142 -13.44 -5.75 21.40
CA ARG A 142 -13.71 -6.42 22.69
C ARG A 142 -14.51 -5.56 23.68
N ASN A 143 -14.44 -4.23 23.53
CA ASN A 143 -15.16 -3.28 24.39
C ASN A 143 -16.63 -3.11 23.99
N ILE A 144 -17.07 -3.73 22.89
CA ILE A 144 -18.46 -3.75 22.44
C ILE A 144 -19.17 -4.90 23.16
N GLU A 145 -20.01 -4.56 24.14
CA GLU A 145 -20.78 -5.51 24.95
C GLU A 145 -21.73 -6.36 24.10
N ASN A 146 -22.31 -5.76 23.07
CA ASN A 146 -23.28 -6.40 22.21
C ASN A 146 -22.59 -7.29 21.17
N TRP A 147 -22.81 -8.60 21.26
CA TRP A 147 -22.23 -9.58 20.35
C TRP A 147 -22.53 -9.31 18.87
N LYS A 148 -23.77 -8.93 18.54
CA LYS A 148 -24.16 -8.65 17.14
C LYS A 148 -23.35 -7.50 16.57
N GLU A 149 -23.29 -6.38 17.29
CA GLU A 149 -22.53 -5.21 16.86
C GLU A 149 -21.04 -5.51 16.79
N ARG A 150 -20.51 -6.27 17.77
CA ARG A 150 -19.12 -6.71 17.77
C ARG A 150 -18.78 -7.53 16.53
N LEU A 151 -19.59 -8.52 16.19
CA LEU A 151 -19.40 -9.36 15.01
C LEU A 151 -19.45 -8.55 13.71
N ILE A 152 -20.46 -7.66 13.57
CA ILE A 152 -20.56 -6.79 12.39
C ILE A 152 -19.33 -5.90 12.29
N THR A 153 -18.88 -5.31 13.40
CA THR A 153 -17.69 -4.44 13.43
C THR A 153 -16.43 -5.20 13.00
N ILE A 154 -16.23 -6.43 13.49
CA ILE A 154 -15.11 -7.30 13.08
C ILE A 154 -15.16 -7.59 11.58
N LEU A 155 -16.31 -8.00 11.05
CA LEU A 155 -16.48 -8.36 9.63
C LEU A 155 -16.40 -7.17 8.66
N VAL A 156 -16.69 -5.97 9.16
CA VAL A 156 -16.70 -4.74 8.35
C VAL A 156 -15.34 -4.03 8.34
N THR A 157 -14.55 -4.17 9.41
CA THR A 157 -13.21 -3.55 9.53
C THR A 157 -12.28 -3.85 8.34
N PRO A 158 -12.30 -5.07 7.73
CA PRO A 158 -11.56 -5.37 6.48
C PRO A 158 -11.81 -4.48 5.27
N PHE A 159 -13.01 -3.92 5.15
CA PHE A 159 -13.38 -3.04 4.04
C PHE A 159 -12.82 -1.63 4.19
N ILE A 160 -12.39 -1.26 5.40
CA ILE A 160 -11.73 0.01 5.65
C ILE A 160 -10.27 -0.09 5.18
N THR A 161 -9.85 0.90 4.39
CA THR A 161 -8.47 0.98 3.91
C THR A 161 -7.55 1.36 5.08
N CYS A 162 -6.61 0.46 5.40
CA CYS A 162 -5.57 0.69 6.39
C CYS A 162 -4.36 1.43 5.79
N SER A 163 -3.55 2.06 6.64
CA SER A 163 -2.33 2.78 6.22
C SER A 163 -1.35 1.91 5.42
N ALA A 164 -1.31 0.60 5.72
CA ALA A 164 -0.45 -0.39 5.06
C ALA A 164 -0.76 -0.61 3.57
N ARG A 165 -1.94 -0.20 3.08
CA ARG A 165 -2.28 -0.28 1.65
C ARG A 165 -1.81 0.94 0.85
N LEU A 166 -1.49 2.04 1.53
CA LEU A 166 -1.05 3.27 0.86
C LEU A 166 0.16 3.03 -0.05
N PRO A 167 1.26 2.36 0.38
CA PRO A 167 2.41 2.09 -0.49
C PRO A 167 2.05 1.51 -1.86
N VAL A 168 1.17 0.51 -1.88
CA VAL A 168 0.72 -0.16 -3.10
C VAL A 168 -0.12 0.79 -3.96
N TYR A 169 -1.05 1.52 -3.35
CA TYR A 169 -1.85 2.50 -4.06
C TYR A 169 -1.00 3.62 -4.67
N LEU A 170 -0.03 4.16 -3.93
CA LEU A 170 0.82 5.24 -4.40
C LEU A 170 1.58 4.84 -5.66
N ILE A 171 2.20 3.67 -5.67
CA ILE A 171 2.96 3.20 -6.84
C ILE A 171 2.03 2.96 -8.03
N ILE A 172 0.94 2.21 -7.84
CA ILE A 172 0.04 1.88 -8.95
C ILE A 172 -0.64 3.13 -9.50
N ILE A 173 -1.07 4.05 -8.64
CA ILE A 173 -1.64 5.34 -9.06
C ILE A 173 -0.57 6.17 -9.80
N SER A 174 0.68 6.19 -9.34
CA SER A 174 1.75 6.92 -10.02
C SER A 174 2.09 6.37 -11.42
N LEU A 175 1.90 5.07 -11.64
CA LEU A 175 2.15 4.42 -12.94
C LEU A 175 0.99 4.59 -13.92
N VAL A 176 -0.24 4.60 -13.40
CA VAL A 176 -1.44 4.41 -14.23
C VAL A 176 -2.24 5.70 -14.43
N ILE A 177 -2.22 6.60 -13.44
CA ILE A 177 -2.98 7.85 -13.47
C ILE A 177 -2.07 8.97 -13.95
N PRO A 178 -2.44 9.71 -15.01
CA PRO A 178 -1.61 10.77 -15.55
C PRO A 178 -1.39 11.90 -14.55
N GLU A 179 -0.21 12.51 -14.62
CA GLU A 179 0.10 13.72 -13.87
C GLU A 179 -0.76 14.87 -14.37
N GLY A 180 -1.55 15.45 -13.47
CA GLY A 180 -2.41 16.58 -13.79
C GLY A 180 -3.13 17.10 -12.58
N ARG A 181 -3.51 18.37 -12.63
CA ARG A 181 -4.20 19.07 -11.56
C ARG A 181 -5.57 19.52 -12.06
N PHE A 182 -6.60 19.20 -11.29
CA PHE A 182 -7.95 19.71 -11.48
C PHE A 182 -8.30 20.63 -10.31
N ILE A 183 -8.49 21.93 -10.57
CA ILE A 183 -8.84 22.92 -9.54
C ILE A 183 -7.80 22.93 -8.39
N GLY A 184 -6.51 22.83 -8.72
CA GLY A 184 -5.42 22.79 -7.74
C GLY A 184 -5.25 21.47 -6.98
N LEU A 185 -6.06 20.44 -7.27
CA LEU A 185 -5.96 19.10 -6.68
C LEU A 185 -5.37 18.12 -7.70
N GLY A 186 -4.43 17.28 -7.27
CA GLY A 186 -3.83 16.27 -8.16
C GLY A 186 -4.79 15.12 -8.49
N TYR A 187 -4.81 14.63 -9.73
CA TYR A 187 -5.61 13.45 -10.11
C TYR A 187 -5.27 12.21 -9.26
N GLN A 188 -4.00 12.07 -8.86
CA GLN A 188 -3.52 10.98 -8.01
C GLN A 188 -4.14 11.04 -6.60
N ALA A 189 -4.17 12.22 -5.98
CA ALA A 189 -4.80 12.43 -4.68
C ALA A 189 -6.31 12.23 -4.73
N LEU A 190 -6.97 12.69 -5.80
CA LEU A 190 -8.41 12.45 -6.03
C LEU A 190 -8.72 10.95 -6.17
N THR A 191 -7.88 10.22 -6.89
CA THR A 191 -8.02 8.76 -7.06
C THR A 191 -7.89 8.05 -5.72
N LEU A 192 -6.88 8.42 -4.90
CA LEU A 192 -6.71 7.88 -3.57
C LEU A 192 -7.93 8.15 -2.68
N MET A 193 -8.42 9.39 -2.69
CA MET A 193 -9.63 9.77 -1.95
C MET A 193 -10.83 8.94 -2.40
N PHE A 194 -11.02 8.72 -3.70
CA PHE A 194 -12.11 7.92 -4.23
C PHE A 194 -12.04 6.46 -3.78
N LEU A 195 -10.84 5.85 -3.74
CA LEU A 195 -10.66 4.50 -3.19
C LEU A 195 -11.02 4.43 -1.70
N TYR A 196 -10.64 5.44 -0.90
CA TYR A 196 -11.03 5.53 0.51
C TYR A 196 -12.54 5.67 0.68
N LEU A 197 -13.21 6.46 -0.17
CA LEU A 197 -14.67 6.59 -0.18
C LEU A 197 -15.37 5.29 -0.55
N ILE A 198 -14.86 4.56 -1.56
CA ILE A 198 -15.39 3.25 -1.94
C ILE A 198 -15.24 2.26 -0.78
N GLY A 199 -14.07 2.18 -0.14
CA GLY A 199 -13.84 1.29 0.99
C GLY A 199 -14.77 1.60 2.17
N PHE A 200 -14.90 2.89 2.52
CA PHE A 200 -15.85 3.32 3.55
C PHE A 200 -17.30 3.04 3.18
N GLY A 201 -17.69 3.29 1.93
CA GLY A 201 -19.03 3.00 1.42
C GLY A 201 -19.35 1.51 1.46
N ALA A 202 -18.41 0.66 1.05
CA ALA A 202 -18.53 -0.80 1.12
C ALA A 202 -18.61 -1.28 2.58
N ALA A 203 -17.84 -0.68 3.50
CA ALA A 203 -17.92 -0.98 4.92
C ALA A 203 -19.32 -0.68 5.48
N VAL A 204 -19.88 0.49 5.18
CA VAL A 204 -21.23 0.89 5.60
C VAL A 204 -22.31 0.01 4.97
N LEU A 205 -22.18 -0.30 3.67
CA LEU A 205 -23.11 -1.18 2.96
C LEU A 205 -23.09 -2.61 3.52
N SER A 206 -21.90 -3.15 3.76
CA SER A 206 -21.71 -4.47 4.37
C SER A 206 -22.31 -4.49 5.78
N ALA A 207 -22.06 -3.47 6.60
CA ALA A 207 -22.67 -3.33 7.93
C ALA A 207 -24.20 -3.35 7.87
N TYR A 208 -24.80 -2.63 6.91
CA TYR A 208 -26.24 -2.60 6.69
C TYR A 208 -26.81 -3.98 6.32
N ILE A 209 -26.17 -4.66 5.36
CA ILE A 209 -26.59 -6.00 4.91
C ILE A 209 -26.49 -6.99 6.08
N LEU A 210 -25.35 -7.03 6.78
CA LEU A 210 -25.17 -7.92 7.93
C LEU A 210 -26.15 -7.62 9.06
N ASN A 211 -26.42 -6.34 9.35
CA ASN A 211 -27.39 -5.97 10.38
C ASN A 211 -28.83 -6.42 10.04
N ARG A 212 -29.20 -6.39 8.75
CA ARG A 212 -30.50 -6.90 8.25
C ARG A 212 -30.59 -8.42 8.30
N VAL A 213 -29.50 -9.12 7.98
CA VAL A 213 -29.42 -10.59 7.97
C VAL A 213 -29.39 -11.15 9.40
N LEU A 214 -28.59 -10.55 10.27
CA LEU A 214 -28.41 -10.98 11.66
C LEU A 214 -29.53 -10.41 12.55
N LYS A 215 -30.65 -11.11 12.72
CA LYS A 215 -31.81 -10.64 13.52
C LYS A 215 -31.64 -10.86 15.05
N ILE A 216 -30.60 -10.32 15.65
CA ILE A 216 -30.39 -10.36 17.11
C ILE A 216 -30.81 -9.01 17.73
N LYS A 217 -31.76 -9.04 18.68
CA LYS A 217 -32.24 -7.84 19.39
C LYS A 217 -31.21 -7.36 20.40
N SER A 218 -30.92 -6.07 20.40
CA SER A 218 -30.00 -5.45 21.36
C SER A 218 -30.30 -3.96 21.49
N LYS A 219 -30.21 -3.46 22.72
CA LYS A 219 -30.30 -2.03 23.04
C LYS A 219 -28.91 -1.56 23.45
N THR A 220 -28.36 -0.57 22.77
CA THR A 220 -27.07 0.02 23.13
C THR A 220 -27.25 1.51 23.43
N PHE A 221 -26.96 1.88 24.67
CA PHE A 221 -26.80 3.26 25.08
C PHE A 221 -25.32 3.60 24.95
N PHE A 222 -24.98 4.53 24.05
CA PHE A 222 -23.63 5.06 23.93
C PHE A 222 -23.61 6.49 24.45
N VAL A 223 -22.98 6.68 25.59
CA VAL A 223 -22.67 8.00 26.14
C VAL A 223 -21.17 8.18 26.00
N VAL A 224 -20.77 9.11 25.12
CA VAL A 224 -19.37 9.55 25.02
C VAL A 224 -19.27 10.90 25.68
N GLU A 225 -18.46 10.95 26.74
CA GLU A 225 -17.94 12.22 27.21
C GLU A 225 -16.92 12.73 26.18
N MET A 226 -17.21 13.87 25.54
CA MET A 226 -16.31 14.46 24.56
C MET A 226 -15.09 15.03 25.29
N PRO A 227 -13.85 14.58 24.98
CA PRO A 227 -12.66 15.18 25.57
C PRO A 227 -12.53 16.65 25.15
N ASN A 228 -11.94 17.49 25.99
CA ASN A 228 -11.72 18.90 25.65
C ASN A 228 -10.66 19.06 24.54
N TYR A 229 -10.80 20.09 23.69
CA TYR A 229 -9.74 20.50 22.76
C TYR A 229 -8.44 20.76 23.53
N LYS A 230 -7.37 20.11 23.10
CA LYS A 230 -6.01 20.32 23.59
C LYS A 230 -5.14 20.79 22.42
N LEU A 231 -4.11 21.56 22.71
CA LEU A 231 -3.09 21.83 21.70
C LEU A 231 -2.22 20.57 21.59
N PRO A 232 -1.91 20.09 20.37
CA PRO A 232 -1.04 18.94 20.21
C PRO A 232 0.34 19.25 20.77
N LEU A 233 0.86 18.37 21.62
CA LEU A 233 2.19 18.48 22.17
C LEU A 233 3.17 17.98 21.12
N LEU A 234 3.96 18.88 20.53
CA LEU A 234 4.92 18.53 19.47
C LEU A 234 5.81 17.35 19.86
N LYS A 235 6.19 17.22 21.13
CA LYS A 235 6.96 16.09 21.65
C LYS A 235 6.25 14.74 21.42
N ASN A 236 4.97 14.65 21.71
CA ASN A 236 4.20 13.41 21.58
C ASN A 236 3.96 13.07 20.12
N VAL A 237 3.68 14.08 19.29
CA VAL A 237 3.54 13.92 17.84
C VAL A 237 4.83 13.35 17.25
N THR A 238 5.99 13.97 17.55
CA THR A 238 7.29 13.49 17.04
C THR A 238 7.64 12.10 17.56
N LEU A 239 7.41 11.82 18.86
CA LEU A 239 7.64 10.48 19.41
C LEU A 239 6.77 9.43 18.70
N THR A 240 5.50 9.73 18.46
CA THR A 240 4.60 8.81 17.75
C THR A 240 5.07 8.55 16.33
N VAL A 241 5.45 9.60 15.59
CA VAL A 241 6.00 9.46 14.24
C VAL A 241 7.25 8.58 14.24
N LEU A 242 8.18 8.81 15.16
CA LEU A 242 9.42 8.02 15.27
C LEU A 242 9.15 6.57 15.65
N GLU A 243 8.30 6.32 16.64
CA GLU A 243 7.95 4.97 17.08
C GLU A 243 7.25 4.17 15.98
N LYS A 244 6.29 4.77 15.28
CA LYS A 244 5.56 4.10 14.20
C LYS A 244 6.45 3.84 13.00
N THR A 245 7.28 4.81 12.62
CA THR A 245 8.27 4.64 11.54
C THR A 245 9.29 3.56 11.90
N LYS A 246 9.81 3.55 13.13
CA LYS A 246 10.72 2.52 13.62
C LYS A 246 10.07 1.14 13.62
N SER A 247 8.83 1.04 14.12
CA SER A 247 8.07 -0.21 14.12
C SER A 247 7.87 -0.74 12.70
N PHE A 248 7.67 0.13 11.72
CA PHE A 248 7.58 -0.25 10.31
C PHE A 248 8.93 -0.80 9.80
N VAL A 249 10.02 -0.05 9.97
CA VAL A 249 11.36 -0.46 9.48
C VAL A 249 11.81 -1.78 10.09
N PHE A 250 11.70 -1.95 11.41
CA PHE A 250 12.18 -3.17 12.07
C PHE A 250 11.17 -4.33 12.05
N GLY A 251 9.88 -4.03 11.95
CA GLY A 251 8.83 -5.04 11.88
C GLY A 251 8.69 -5.61 10.48
N ALA A 252 8.24 -4.77 9.54
CA ALA A 252 8.03 -5.17 8.15
C ALA A 252 9.36 -5.39 7.42
N GLY A 253 10.39 -4.57 7.69
CA GLY A 253 11.65 -4.66 6.97
C GLY A 253 12.39 -5.98 7.14
N LYS A 254 12.30 -6.64 8.30
CA LYS A 254 12.88 -7.98 8.50
C LYS A 254 12.21 -9.04 7.61
N ILE A 255 10.88 -8.98 7.53
CA ILE A 255 10.09 -9.93 6.73
C ILE A 255 10.38 -9.69 5.24
N ILE A 256 10.37 -8.43 4.81
CA ILE A 256 10.63 -8.06 3.41
C ILE A 256 12.06 -8.43 3.01
N LEU A 257 13.06 -8.21 3.86
CA LEU A 257 14.44 -8.64 3.60
C LEU A 257 14.56 -10.18 3.48
N ALA A 258 13.92 -10.92 4.37
CA ALA A 258 13.92 -12.38 4.28
C ALA A 258 13.27 -12.86 2.97
N ILE A 259 12.14 -12.26 2.60
CA ILE A 259 11.45 -12.56 1.35
C ILE A 259 12.29 -12.12 0.15
N SER A 260 12.97 -10.97 0.16
CA SER A 260 13.80 -10.53 -0.95
C SER A 260 14.98 -11.46 -1.19
N ILE A 261 15.63 -11.97 -0.13
CA ILE A 261 16.70 -12.98 -0.26
C ILE A 261 16.16 -14.27 -0.89
N VAL A 262 15.00 -14.75 -0.42
CA VAL A 262 14.37 -15.96 -0.95
C VAL A 262 13.94 -15.76 -2.40
N LEU A 263 13.30 -14.65 -2.73
CA LEU A 263 12.86 -14.33 -4.09
C LEU A 263 14.05 -14.15 -5.03
N TRP A 264 15.12 -13.48 -4.58
CA TRP A 264 16.35 -13.36 -5.35
C TRP A 264 16.96 -14.72 -5.65
N PHE A 265 16.99 -15.62 -4.67
CA PHE A 265 17.46 -17.00 -4.88
C PHE A 265 16.57 -17.73 -5.90
N LEU A 266 15.24 -17.65 -5.75
CA LEU A 266 14.32 -18.30 -6.68
C LEU A 266 14.35 -17.66 -8.09
N ALA A 267 14.73 -16.39 -8.21
CA ALA A 267 14.89 -15.66 -9.46
C ALA A 267 16.23 -15.93 -10.15
N SER A 268 17.30 -16.10 -9.37
CA SER A 268 18.66 -16.27 -9.88
C SER A 268 19.00 -17.71 -10.24
N TYR A 269 18.19 -18.68 -9.80
CA TYR A 269 18.39 -20.11 -10.08
C TYR A 269 17.14 -20.71 -10.72
N GLY A 270 17.34 -21.60 -11.69
CA GLY A 270 16.27 -22.28 -12.42
C GLY A 270 16.64 -23.72 -12.77
N PRO A 271 15.65 -24.62 -12.86
CA PRO A 271 15.87 -25.99 -13.28
C PRO A 271 15.86 -26.14 -14.82
N GLY A 272 16.66 -27.09 -15.33
CA GLY A 272 16.59 -27.56 -16.71
C GLY A 272 17.56 -26.90 -17.70
N ASP A 273 17.66 -27.50 -18.89
CA ASP A 273 18.61 -27.09 -19.92
C ASP A 273 18.31 -25.71 -20.50
N ASN A 274 17.03 -25.31 -20.52
CA ASN A 274 16.63 -23.97 -21.00
C ASN A 274 17.22 -22.85 -20.15
N PHE A 275 17.34 -23.03 -18.84
CA PHE A 275 17.95 -22.04 -17.95
C PHE A 275 19.48 -21.99 -18.13
N ASN A 276 20.12 -23.17 -18.17
CA ASN A 276 21.58 -23.28 -18.27
C ASN A 276 22.11 -22.82 -19.63
N HIS A 277 21.37 -23.07 -20.71
CA HIS A 277 21.76 -22.73 -22.09
C HIS A 277 21.04 -21.47 -22.62
N ALA A 278 20.44 -20.68 -21.74
CA ALA A 278 19.71 -19.45 -22.11
C ALA A 278 20.52 -18.51 -23.01
N GLU A 279 21.82 -18.36 -22.73
CA GLU A 279 22.72 -17.53 -23.53
C GLU A 279 22.84 -18.03 -24.97
N THR A 280 23.00 -19.33 -25.16
CA THR A 280 23.10 -19.95 -26.49
C THR A 280 21.77 -19.86 -27.25
N ILE A 281 20.66 -20.08 -26.56
CA ILE A 281 19.30 -20.04 -27.15
C ILE A 281 19.00 -18.64 -27.69
N ILE A 282 19.15 -17.61 -26.84
CA ILE A 282 18.85 -16.22 -27.22
C ILE A 282 19.83 -15.70 -28.26
N LYS A 283 21.13 -15.99 -28.15
CA LYS A 283 22.11 -15.59 -29.18
C LYS A 283 21.82 -16.25 -30.53
N THR A 284 21.22 -17.44 -30.56
CA THR A 284 20.83 -18.13 -31.81
C THR A 284 19.52 -17.56 -32.38
N GLU A 285 18.53 -17.30 -31.53
CA GLU A 285 17.22 -16.76 -31.92
C GLU A 285 17.33 -15.34 -32.49
N TYR A 286 18.16 -14.50 -31.87
CA TYR A 286 18.38 -13.12 -32.28
C TYR A 286 19.59 -12.94 -33.21
N ALA A 287 20.25 -14.01 -33.63
CA ALA A 287 21.42 -13.97 -34.55
C ALA A 287 21.15 -13.22 -35.87
N SER A 288 19.89 -13.16 -36.29
CA SER A 288 19.45 -12.50 -37.53
C SER A 288 19.09 -11.02 -37.35
N GLN A 289 18.95 -10.54 -36.12
CA GLN A 289 18.62 -9.15 -35.79
C GLN A 289 19.90 -8.44 -35.30
N ARG A 290 20.24 -7.27 -35.88
CA ARG A 290 21.35 -6.43 -35.41
C ARG A 290 20.97 -5.69 -34.12
N LEU A 291 20.83 -6.43 -33.03
CA LEU A 291 20.63 -5.88 -31.69
C LEU A 291 21.97 -5.48 -31.07
N SER A 292 21.96 -4.52 -30.14
CA SER A 292 23.14 -4.19 -29.33
C SER A 292 23.49 -5.34 -28.40
N GLU A 293 24.75 -5.46 -27.97
CA GLU A 293 25.15 -6.47 -26.97
C GLU A 293 24.39 -6.29 -25.65
N GLU A 294 24.03 -5.05 -25.32
CA GLU A 294 23.24 -4.69 -24.13
C GLU A 294 21.80 -5.22 -24.22
N ASP A 295 21.13 -5.03 -25.37
CA ASP A 295 19.78 -5.56 -25.62
C ASP A 295 19.78 -7.10 -25.56
N ILE A 296 20.81 -7.74 -26.11
CA ILE A 296 20.96 -9.20 -26.07
C ILE A 296 21.09 -9.69 -24.63
N ASN A 297 21.88 -9.01 -23.79
CA ASN A 297 22.03 -9.36 -22.38
C ASN A 297 20.72 -9.19 -21.62
N GLN A 298 19.95 -8.13 -21.90
CA GLN A 298 18.61 -7.92 -21.31
C GLN A 298 17.63 -9.03 -21.70
N HIS A 299 17.66 -9.50 -22.95
CA HIS A 299 16.86 -10.63 -23.40
C HIS A 299 17.29 -11.95 -22.74
N ILE A 300 18.60 -12.20 -22.60
CA ILE A 300 19.12 -13.38 -21.88
C ILE A 300 18.65 -13.37 -20.43
N ALA A 301 18.76 -12.22 -19.76
CA ALA A 301 18.37 -12.06 -18.38
C ALA A 301 16.86 -12.27 -18.17
N SER A 302 16.03 -11.69 -19.05
CA SER A 302 14.59 -11.88 -19.04
C SER A 302 14.20 -13.34 -19.25
N TYR A 303 14.86 -14.04 -20.19
CA TYR A 303 14.63 -15.45 -20.45
C TYR A 303 15.05 -16.35 -19.28
N LYS A 304 16.21 -16.06 -18.65
CA LYS A 304 16.65 -16.75 -17.42
C LYS A 304 15.63 -16.54 -16.29
N LEU A 305 15.16 -15.31 -16.11
CA LEU A 305 14.17 -14.98 -15.09
C LEU A 305 12.85 -15.73 -15.33
N GLU A 306 12.40 -15.90 -16.58
CA GLU A 306 11.20 -16.67 -16.91
C GLU A 306 11.35 -18.18 -16.61
N HIS A 307 12.53 -18.75 -16.88
CA HIS A 307 12.83 -20.17 -16.63
C HIS A 307 13.38 -20.46 -15.23
N SER A 308 13.43 -19.46 -14.36
CA SER A 308 13.85 -19.60 -12.96
C SER A 308 12.79 -20.31 -12.11
N TYR A 309 13.13 -20.71 -10.88
CA TYR A 309 12.15 -21.32 -9.96
C TYR A 309 10.97 -20.38 -9.67
N ILE A 310 11.23 -19.08 -9.55
CA ILE A 310 10.18 -18.08 -9.34
C ILE A 310 9.31 -17.92 -10.59
N GLY A 311 9.91 -17.95 -11.78
CA GLY A 311 9.19 -17.88 -13.06
C GLY A 311 8.25 -19.06 -13.27
N ILE A 312 8.71 -20.28 -13.00
CA ILE A 312 7.90 -21.50 -13.06
C ILE A 312 6.73 -21.43 -12.07
N THR A 313 7.00 -21.03 -10.83
CA THR A 313 5.96 -20.91 -9.79
C THR A 313 4.94 -19.82 -10.16
N GLY A 314 5.40 -18.68 -10.70
CA GLY A 314 4.51 -17.61 -11.16
C GLY A 314 3.63 -18.02 -12.33
N ARG A 315 4.20 -18.71 -13.34
CA ARG A 315 3.48 -19.24 -14.50
C ARG A 315 2.44 -20.30 -14.12
N ALA A 316 2.60 -20.99 -12.99
CA ALA A 316 1.56 -21.88 -12.46
C ALA A 316 0.33 -21.12 -11.94
N ILE A 317 0.50 -19.90 -11.43
CA ILE A 317 -0.58 -19.03 -10.92
C ILE A 317 -1.19 -18.20 -12.04
N GLU A 318 -0.39 -17.85 -13.06
CA GLU A 318 -0.77 -16.97 -14.15
C GLU A 318 -2.13 -17.29 -14.80
N PRO A 319 -2.51 -18.55 -15.11
CA PRO A 319 -3.79 -18.84 -15.78
C PRO A 319 -5.01 -18.31 -15.03
N ALA A 320 -4.95 -18.26 -13.69
CA ALA A 320 -6.04 -17.77 -12.85
C ALA A 320 -6.13 -16.24 -12.83
N ILE A 321 -5.00 -15.54 -12.98
CA ILE A 321 -4.91 -14.08 -12.90
C ILE A 321 -4.80 -13.39 -14.27
N ARG A 322 -4.45 -14.14 -15.33
CA ARG A 322 -4.35 -13.65 -16.71
C ARG A 322 -5.63 -12.96 -17.20
N PRO A 323 -6.85 -13.45 -16.89
CA PRO A 323 -8.08 -12.76 -17.29
C PRO A 323 -8.22 -11.34 -16.69
N LEU A 324 -7.51 -11.06 -15.59
CA LEU A 324 -7.49 -9.75 -14.94
C LEU A 324 -6.46 -8.79 -15.57
N GLY A 325 -5.70 -9.26 -16.57
CA GLY A 325 -4.64 -8.49 -17.22
C GLY A 325 -3.31 -8.48 -16.46
N TYR A 326 -3.11 -9.41 -15.52
CA TYR A 326 -1.89 -9.52 -14.72
C TYR A 326 -0.92 -10.54 -15.33
N ASP A 327 0.37 -10.29 -15.15
CA ASP A 327 1.43 -11.25 -15.46
C ASP A 327 1.78 -12.09 -14.22
N TRP A 328 2.70 -13.03 -14.43
CA TRP A 328 3.21 -13.90 -13.39
C TRP A 328 3.99 -13.13 -12.31
N LYS A 329 4.68 -12.02 -12.64
CA LYS A 329 5.43 -11.17 -11.68
C LYS A 329 4.48 -10.51 -10.69
N ILE A 330 3.40 -9.89 -11.18
CA ILE A 330 2.31 -9.33 -10.35
C ILE A 330 1.65 -10.45 -9.53
N GLY A 331 1.46 -11.63 -10.12
CA GLY A 331 0.92 -12.80 -9.41
C GLY A 331 1.70 -13.17 -8.15
N ILE A 332 3.02 -13.30 -8.26
CA ILE A 332 3.88 -13.60 -7.12
C ILE A 332 3.84 -12.48 -6.08
N ALA A 333 3.86 -11.22 -6.53
CA ALA A 333 3.76 -10.08 -5.63
C ALA A 333 2.43 -10.04 -4.88
N ILE A 334 1.32 -10.41 -5.53
CA ILE A 334 0.00 -10.55 -4.89
C ILE A 334 0.07 -11.63 -3.81
N VAL A 335 0.62 -12.81 -4.11
CA VAL A 335 0.72 -13.91 -3.13
C VAL A 335 1.59 -13.52 -1.94
N SER A 336 2.78 -12.96 -2.18
CA SER A 336 3.67 -12.52 -1.09
C SER A 336 3.04 -11.41 -0.24
N SER A 337 2.21 -10.55 -0.84
CA SER A 337 1.52 -9.46 -0.14
C SER A 337 0.45 -9.90 0.87
N PHE A 338 0.05 -11.17 0.89
CA PHE A 338 -0.85 -11.69 1.92
C PHE A 338 -0.15 -11.89 3.27
N ALA A 339 1.16 -12.16 3.28
CA ALA A 339 1.94 -12.22 4.51
C ALA A 339 1.98 -10.85 5.19
N ALA A 340 2.31 -9.81 4.44
CA ALA A 340 2.17 -8.41 4.82
C ALA A 340 1.99 -7.55 3.57
N ARG A 341 1.11 -6.54 3.63
CA ARG A 341 0.72 -5.77 2.44
C ARG A 341 1.88 -5.00 1.82
N GLU A 342 2.82 -4.59 2.65
CA GLU A 342 4.00 -3.81 2.27
C GLU A 342 5.07 -4.67 1.57
N VAL A 343 4.94 -6.00 1.62
CA VAL A 343 5.81 -6.95 0.90
C VAL A 343 5.60 -6.91 -0.61
N PHE A 344 4.43 -6.45 -1.09
CA PHE A 344 4.13 -6.35 -2.52
C PHE A 344 5.22 -5.60 -3.28
N VAL A 345 5.59 -4.41 -2.81
CA VAL A 345 6.53 -3.54 -3.50
C VAL A 345 7.95 -4.09 -3.40
N GLY A 346 8.37 -4.56 -2.22
CA GLY A 346 9.69 -5.18 -2.06
C GLY A 346 9.87 -6.41 -2.97
N THR A 347 8.79 -7.18 -3.16
CA THR A 347 8.77 -8.32 -4.10
C THR A 347 8.97 -7.86 -5.53
N LEU A 348 8.21 -6.86 -6.00
CA LEU A 348 8.37 -6.32 -7.35
C LEU A 348 9.75 -5.69 -7.55
N ALA A 349 10.25 -4.92 -6.57
CA ALA A 349 11.57 -4.32 -6.61
C ALA A 349 12.68 -5.38 -6.78
N THR A 350 12.56 -6.51 -6.08
CA THR A 350 13.52 -7.61 -6.20
C THR A 350 13.39 -8.30 -7.56
N ILE A 351 12.17 -8.66 -7.98
CA ILE A 351 11.95 -9.39 -9.25
C ILE A 351 12.41 -8.56 -10.46
N TYR A 352 12.10 -7.26 -10.49
CA TYR A 352 12.50 -6.37 -11.58
C TYR A 352 13.96 -5.91 -11.50
N SER A 353 14.66 -6.15 -10.38
CA SER A 353 16.09 -5.85 -10.26
C SER A 353 16.99 -7.01 -10.67
N VAL A 354 16.48 -8.24 -10.72
CA VAL A 354 17.26 -9.41 -11.13
C VAL A 354 17.42 -9.39 -12.64
N GLY A 355 18.67 -9.33 -13.11
CA GLY A 355 18.98 -9.38 -14.53
C GLY A 355 18.76 -8.07 -15.29
N ASN A 356 18.53 -6.96 -14.59
CA ASN A 356 18.54 -5.64 -15.19
C ASN A 356 19.73 -4.84 -14.64
N ASP A 357 20.60 -4.39 -15.53
CA ASP A 357 21.78 -3.57 -15.20
C ASP A 357 21.51 -2.07 -15.32
N ASP A 358 20.33 -1.67 -15.80
CA ASP A 358 19.95 -0.26 -15.92
C ASP A 358 19.83 0.44 -14.56
N GLU A 359 20.34 1.67 -14.46
CA GLU A 359 20.15 2.63 -13.36
C GLU A 359 18.67 3.10 -13.17
N ALA A 360 17.72 2.44 -13.84
CA ALA A 360 16.32 2.82 -13.79
C ALA A 360 15.73 2.61 -12.39
N THR A 361 14.99 3.63 -11.93
CA THR A 361 14.18 3.57 -10.71
C THR A 361 13.15 2.45 -10.78
N ILE A 362 12.67 1.98 -9.63
CA ILE A 362 11.64 0.92 -9.56
C ILE A 362 10.40 1.31 -10.39
N LYS A 363 10.00 2.59 -10.31
CA LYS A 363 8.89 3.13 -11.10
C LYS A 363 9.14 3.03 -12.60
N ASN A 364 10.33 3.43 -13.06
CA ASN A 364 10.67 3.41 -14.49
C ASN A 364 10.67 1.97 -15.02
N ARG A 365 11.26 1.03 -14.27
CA ARG A 365 11.25 -0.40 -14.64
C ARG A 365 9.84 -0.96 -14.78
N MET A 366 8.96 -0.66 -13.82
CA MET A 366 7.55 -1.08 -13.89
C MET A 366 6.81 -0.43 -15.07
N SER A 367 7.10 0.84 -15.39
CA SER A 367 6.45 1.56 -16.49
C SER A 367 6.85 1.03 -17.89
N ALA A 368 8.06 0.46 -18.00
CA ALA A 368 8.60 -0.06 -19.25
C ALA A 368 8.08 -1.46 -19.63
N GLU A 369 7.43 -2.15 -18.70
CA GLU A 369 6.96 -3.52 -18.91
C GLU A 369 5.76 -3.57 -19.88
N VAL A 370 5.85 -4.50 -20.84
CA VAL A 370 4.85 -4.68 -21.90
C VAL A 370 4.09 -5.98 -21.69
N ASN A 371 2.77 -5.93 -21.89
CA ASN A 371 1.94 -7.12 -21.89
C ASN A 371 2.22 -7.95 -23.16
N PRO A 372 2.69 -9.20 -23.05
CA PRO A 372 3.08 -10.02 -24.20
C PRO A 372 1.92 -10.41 -25.12
N ILE A 373 0.66 -10.31 -24.65
CA ILE A 373 -0.53 -10.69 -25.43
C ILE A 373 -1.16 -9.47 -26.11
N LEU A 374 -1.29 -8.36 -25.36
CA LEU A 374 -1.96 -7.15 -25.83
C LEU A 374 -1.01 -6.19 -26.57
N GLY A 375 0.31 -6.38 -26.44
CA GLY A 375 1.33 -5.55 -27.07
C GLY A 375 1.40 -4.10 -26.56
N GLY A 376 0.65 -3.78 -25.49
CA GLY A 376 0.65 -2.49 -24.81
C GLY A 376 1.24 -2.56 -23.40
N PRO A 377 1.33 -1.45 -22.65
CA PRO A 377 1.91 -1.44 -21.32
C PRO A 377 1.18 -2.43 -20.39
N LEU A 378 1.96 -3.17 -19.59
CA LEU A 378 1.45 -4.11 -18.60
C LEU A 378 0.58 -3.38 -17.55
N PHE A 379 1.06 -2.23 -17.08
CA PHE A 379 0.34 -1.33 -16.18
C PHE A 379 -0.45 -0.28 -16.97
N ASN A 380 -1.49 -0.72 -17.67
CA ASN A 380 -2.45 0.19 -18.31
C ASN A 380 -3.56 0.61 -17.33
N PHE A 381 -4.45 1.51 -17.77
CA PHE A 381 -5.56 2.02 -16.97
C PHE A 381 -6.47 0.91 -16.41
N ALA A 382 -6.77 -0.12 -17.21
CA ALA A 382 -7.65 -1.20 -16.81
C ALA A 382 -6.99 -2.14 -15.79
N SER A 383 -5.76 -2.60 -16.06
CA SER A 383 -5.02 -3.47 -15.14
C SER A 383 -4.68 -2.75 -13.83
N GLY A 384 -4.35 -1.46 -13.90
CA GLY A 384 -4.12 -0.60 -12.74
C GLY A 384 -5.35 -0.45 -11.86
N ILE A 385 -6.51 -0.08 -12.42
CA ILE A 385 -7.76 0.01 -11.65
C ILE A 385 -8.15 -1.35 -11.07
N SER A 386 -7.98 -2.42 -11.84
CA SER A 386 -8.23 -3.79 -11.37
C SER A 386 -7.38 -4.10 -10.13
N LEU A 387 -6.08 -3.75 -10.12
CA LEU A 387 -5.21 -3.95 -8.96
C LEU A 387 -5.62 -3.07 -7.78
N LEU A 388 -5.94 -1.80 -8.03
CA LEU A 388 -6.38 -0.87 -6.98
C LEU A 388 -7.65 -1.38 -6.29
N LEU A 389 -8.63 -1.85 -7.06
CA LEU A 389 -9.87 -2.42 -6.53
C LEU A 389 -9.63 -3.77 -5.85
N PHE A 390 -8.75 -4.62 -6.40
CA PHE A 390 -8.33 -5.85 -5.74
C PHE A 390 -7.77 -5.54 -4.35
N TYR A 391 -6.82 -4.61 -4.22
CA TYR A 391 -6.26 -4.24 -2.92
C TYR A 391 -7.25 -3.48 -2.02
N ALA A 392 -8.25 -2.79 -2.59
CA ALA A 392 -9.33 -2.18 -1.81
C ALA A 392 -10.20 -3.20 -1.10
N PHE A 393 -10.43 -4.36 -1.71
CA PHE A 393 -11.31 -5.40 -1.16
C PHE A 393 -10.60 -6.67 -0.70
N ALA A 394 -9.30 -6.80 -0.96
CA ALA A 394 -8.52 -7.95 -0.55
C ALA A 394 -8.52 -8.08 0.99
N MET A 395 -8.44 -9.32 1.46
CA MET A 395 -8.34 -9.64 2.89
C MET A 395 -7.22 -8.83 3.56
N GLN A 396 -7.29 -8.60 4.86
CA GLN A 396 -6.20 -7.90 5.56
C GLN A 396 -4.98 -8.84 5.71
N CYS A 397 -3.88 -8.33 6.27
CA CYS A 397 -2.64 -9.12 6.45
C CYS A 397 -2.93 -10.39 7.28
N MET A 398 -2.14 -11.46 7.12
CA MET A 398 -2.35 -12.75 7.82
C MET A 398 -2.55 -12.67 9.35
N SER A 399 -2.10 -11.59 9.99
CA SER A 399 -2.23 -11.35 11.44
C SER A 399 -3.60 -10.85 11.90
N THR A 400 -4.51 -10.46 11.00
CA THR A 400 -5.90 -10.05 11.28
C THR A 400 -6.85 -11.22 11.10
#